data_AF-A0A352NTV9-F1
#
_entry.id   AF-A0A352NTV9-F1
#
_cell.length_a   1.000
_cell.length_b   1.000
_cell.length_c   1.000
_cell.angle_alpha   90.00
_cell.angle_beta   90.00
_cell.angle_gamma   90.00
#
_symmetry.space_group_name_H-M   'P 1'
#
loop_
_entity.id
_entity.type
_entity.pdbx_description
1 polymer ?
#
loop_
_entity_poly.entity_id
_entity_poly.type
_entity_poly.pdbx_seq_one_letter_code
_entity_poly.pdbx_strand_id
1 'polypeptide(L)' 'MDKLLIELINSFGISGKEDEIKQVIKDYLKEMDLSTYEDDAGNVIVKLGSGKSKIMLCSHMDSVGFI' A
#
# COMPACT_ATOMS: atom_id res chain seq x y z
N MET A 1 5.59 -18.70 -8.82
CA MET A 1 5.06 -18.04 -7.61
C MET A 1 5.06 -16.55 -7.90
N ASP A 2 3.94 -15.87 -7.66
CA ASP A 2 3.79 -14.45 -8.01
C ASP A 2 4.78 -13.60 -7.21
N LYS A 3 5.66 -12.85 -7.90
CA LYS A 3 6.77 -12.13 -7.28
C LYS A 3 6.27 -11.05 -6.32
N LEU A 4 5.23 -10.32 -6.72
CA LEU A 4 4.64 -9.26 -5.91
C LEU A 4 4.02 -9.84 -4.63
N LEU A 5 3.30 -10.95 -4.76
CA LEU A 5 2.67 -11.59 -3.61
C LEU A 5 3.71 -12.00 -2.55
N ILE A 6 4.85 -12.54 -2.98
CA ILE A 6 5.95 -12.93 -2.08
C ILE A 6 6.53 -11.70 -1.39
N GLU A 7 6.78 -10.62 -2.14
CA GLU A 7 7.33 -9.38 -1.59
C GLU A 7 6.37 -8.78 -0.55
N LEU A 8 5.07 -8.69 -0.85
CA LEU A 8 4.06 -8.18 0.09
C LEU A 8 3.95 -9.03 1.36
N ILE A 9 3.93 -10.36 1.24
CA ILE A 9 3.79 -11.25 2.41
C ILE A 9 5.02 -11.26 3.30
N ASN A 10 6.22 -11.15 2.71
CA ASN A 10 7.48 -11.23 3.46
C ASN A 10 7.97 -9.88 4.00
N SER A 11 7.36 -8.77 3.58
CA SER A 11 7.73 -7.44 4.07
C SER A 11 7.31 -7.26 5.52
N PHE A 12 8.17 -6.63 6.32
CA PHE A 12 7.80 -6.27 7.69
C PHE A 12 6.71 -5.19 7.71
N GLY A 13 5.72 -5.36 8.58
CA GLY A 13 4.59 -4.43 8.65
C GLY A 13 3.67 -4.75 9.80
N ILE A 14 4.16 -4.75 11.03
CA ILE A 14 3.27 -4.79 12.20
C ILE A 14 2.61 -3.43 12.39
N SER A 15 1.44 -3.41 13.04
CA SER A 15 0.71 -2.16 13.28
C SER A 15 1.60 -1.09 13.95
N GLY A 16 1.69 0.08 13.32
CA GLY A 16 2.55 1.20 13.74
C GLY A 16 4.02 1.14 13.29
N LYS A 17 4.40 0.11 12.53
CA LYS A 17 5.71 -0.04 11.88
C LYS A 17 5.55 -0.53 10.44
N GLU A 18 4.66 0.10 9.66
CA GLU A 18 4.37 -0.30 8.28
C GLU A 18 5.34 0.25 7.22
N ASP A 19 6.46 0.87 7.59
CA ASP A 19 7.32 1.59 6.62
C ASP A 19 7.87 0.70 5.49
N GLU A 20 8.20 -0.56 5.77
CA GLU A 20 8.76 -1.48 4.77
C GLU A 20 7.69 -1.95 3.76
N ILE A 21 6.56 -2.48 4.22
CA ILE A 21 5.44 -2.86 3.34
C ILE A 21 4.92 -1.65 2.54
N LYS A 22 4.87 -0.47 3.17
CA LYS A 22 4.48 0.79 2.51
C LYS A 22 5.42 1.13 1.35
N GLN A 23 6.73 0.95 1.55
CA GLN A 23 7.71 1.22 0.50
C GLN A 23 7.56 0.25 -0.69
N VAL A 24 7.35 -1.05 -0.43
CA VAL A 24 7.08 -2.05 -1.48
C VAL A 24 5.84 -1.67 -2.31
N ILE A 25 4.76 -1.27 -1.65
CA ILE A 25 3.54 -0.81 -2.33
C ILE A 25 3.82 0.44 -3.18
N LYS A 26 4.54 1.43 -2.63
CA LYS A 26 4.86 2.68 -3.36
C LYS A 26 5.74 2.44 -4.58
N ASP A 27 6.73 1.55 -4.47
CA ASP A 27 7.61 1.21 -5.59
C ASP A 27 6.84 0.53 -6.71
N TYR A 28 5.96 -0.42 -6.39
CA TYR A 28 5.12 -1.08 -7.39
C TYR A 28 4.14 -0.09 -8.07
N LEU A 29 3.51 0.80 -7.30
CA LEU A 29 2.61 1.82 -7.86
C LEU A 29 3.33 2.83 -8.75
N LYS A 30 4.60 3.15 -8.42
CA LYS A 30 5.46 4.01 -9.23
C LYS A 30 5.82 3.36 -10.57
N GLU A 31 6.06 2.05 -10.61
CA GLU A 31 6.26 1.32 -11.88
C GLU A 31 5.03 1.39 -12.80
N MET A 32 3.84 1.56 -12.23
CA MET A 32 2.59 1.74 -12.96
C MET A 32 2.30 3.19 -13.36
N ASP A 33 3.23 4.12 -13.12
CA ASP A 33 3.09 5.57 -13.36
C ASP A 33 1.88 6.20 -12.64
N LEU A 34 1.57 5.69 -11.45
CA LEU A 34 0.45 6.15 -10.64
C LEU A 34 0.92 7.15 -9.58
N SER A 35 0.23 8.29 -9.49
CA SER A 35 0.47 9.27 -8.43
C SER A 35 -0.07 8.75 -7.09
N THR A 36 0.82 8.57 -6.12
CA THR A 36 0.48 8.20 -4.74
C THR A 36 0.43 9.41 -3.84
N TYR A 37 -0.54 9.44 -2.92
CA TYR A 37 -0.61 10.37 -1.79
C TYR A 37 -0.55 9.58 -0.48
N GLU A 38 0.14 10.14 0.51
CA GLU A 38 0.22 9.59 1.87
C GLU A 38 -0.52 10.54 2.82
N ASP A 39 -1.41 10.00 3.65
CA ASP A 39 -2.09 10.78 4.69
C ASP A 39 -1.27 10.84 5.99
N ASP A 40 -1.74 11.63 6.96
CA ASP A 40 -1.07 11.78 8.26
C ASP A 40 -1.01 10.49 9.08
N ALA A 41 -1.84 9.49 8.74
CA ALA A 41 -1.84 8.17 9.36
C ALA A 41 -0.91 7.18 8.65
N GLY A 42 -0.27 7.58 7.55
CA GLY A 42 0.66 6.75 6.78
C GLY A 42 -0.02 5.82 5.77
N ASN A 43 -1.31 6.01 5.46
CA ASN A 43 -2.00 5.22 4.44
C ASN A 43 -1.55 5.65 3.04
N VAL A 44 -1.37 4.68 2.14
CA VAL A 44 -1.08 4.95 0.72
C VAL A 44 -2.38 5.00 -0.07
N ILE A 45 -2.65 6.15 -0.68
CA ILE A 45 -3.87 6.41 -1.44
C ILE A 45 -3.52 6.70 -2.90
N VAL A 46 -4.23 6.06 -3.81
CA VAL A 46 -4.15 6.31 -5.25
C VAL A 46 -5.53 6.64 -5.79
N LYS A 47 -5.58 7.60 -6.71
CA LYS A 47 -6.80 7.97 -7.41
C LYS A 47 -6.65 7.63 -8.90
N LEU A 48 -7.62 6.87 -9.42
CA LEU A 48 -7.68 6.49 -10.83
C LEU A 48 -8.97 7.03 -11.46
N GLY A 49 -8.84 7.64 -12.65
CA GLY A 49 -9.97 8.16 -13.42
C GLY A 49 -10.59 9.46 -12.86
N SER A 50 -11.64 9.92 -13.55
CA SER A 50 -12.28 11.23 -13.33
C SER A 50 -13.81 11.21 -13.43
N GLY A 51 -14.44 10.08 -13.10
CA GLY A 51 -15.90 9.92 -13.15
C GLY A 51 -16.66 10.69 -12.06
N LYS A 52 -17.99 10.79 -12.21
CA LYS A 52 -18.89 11.41 -11.22
C LYS A 52 -19.04 10.54 -9.96
N SER A 53 -19.19 9.24 -10.14
CA SER A 53 -19.26 8.28 -9.03
C SER A 53 -17.85 7.94 -8.55
N LYS A 54 -17.67 7.89 -7.22
CA LYS A 54 -16.40 7.52 -6.58
C LYS A 54 -16.57 6.17 -5.89
N ILE A 55 -15.63 5.26 -6.13
CA ILE A 55 -15.56 3.94 -5.48
C ILE A 55 -14.19 3.87 -4.79
N MET A 56 -14.18 3.46 -3.52
CA MET A 56 -12.96 3.22 -2.75
C MET A 56 -12.79 1.71 -2.58
N LEU A 57 -11.62 1.21 -2.98
CA LEU A 57 -11.15 -0.12 -2.62
C LEU A 57 -10.13 0.06 -1.51
N CYS A 58 -10.28 -0.67 -0.42
CA CYS A 58 -9.42 -0.54 0.76
C CYS A 58 -8.96 -1.93 1.20
N SER A 59 -7.67 -2.03 1.52
CA SER A 59 -7.03 -3.18 2.15
C SER A 59 -6.04 -2.62 3.17
N HIS A 60 -5.83 -3.36 4.25
CA HIS A 60 -4.91 -2.95 5.31
C HIS A 60 -3.50 -3.48 5.01
N MET A 61 -2.48 -2.68 5.32
CA MET A 61 -1.06 -3.04 5.11
C MET A 61 -0.47 -3.80 6.30
N ASP A 62 -1.06 -3.61 7.48
CA ASP A 62 -0.54 -4.10 8.73
C ASP A 62 -0.89 -5.57 8.95
N SER A 63 -0.03 -6.20 9.74
CA SER A 63 -0.11 -7.58 10.17
C SER A 63 -0.01 -7.68 11.69
N VAL A 64 -0.56 -8.76 12.23
CA VAL A 64 -0.45 -9.05 13.66
C VAL A 64 0.99 -9.44 14.02
N GLY A 65 1.49 -8.95 15.14
CA GLY A 65 2.85 -9.24 15.60
C GLY A 65 3.10 -8.72 17.03
N PHE A 66 4.37 -8.63 17.41
CA PHE A 66 4.82 -8.21 18.73
C PHE A 66 5.88 -7.10 18.63
N ILE A 67 5.92 -6.21 19.62
CA ILE A 67 6.90 -5.11 19.78
C ILE A 67 7.73 -5.36 21.04
#